data_AF-A0A7S0BD40-F1
#
_entry.id   AF-A0A7S0BD40-F1
#
_cell.length_a   1.000
_cell.length_b   1.000
_cell.length_c   1.000
_cell.angle_alpha   90.00
_cell.angle_beta   90.00
_cell.angle_gamma   90.00
#
_symmetry.space_group_name_H-M   'P 1'
#
loop_
_entity.id
_entity.type
_entity.pdbx_description
1 polymer ?
#
loop_
_entity_poly.entity_id
_entity_poly.type
_entity_poly.pdbx_seq_one_letter_code
_entity_poly.pdbx_strand_id
1 'polypeptide(L)'
;MQRPLEFLSVFTVGTSLAEVVARPLSATGAARYIRVSRELGIIFAATWFILRWIERIRSRFSSDGRMDKTQVDSISRLATVVTVLIAILVMMDTIGLRLQSVLAFGGIGGVAIGFAGREIISNFFAGFMLFLTRPFSVGDWI
;
A
#
# COMPACT_ATOMS: atom_id res chain seq x y z
N MET A 1 -25.48 -1.94 -3.20
CA MET A 1 -25.19 -3.32 -2.74
C MET A 1 -24.13 -3.30 -1.65
N GLN A 2 -24.58 -3.09 -0.42
CA GLN A 2 -23.88 -3.35 0.84
C GLN A 2 -23.75 -4.88 0.92
N ARG A 3 -22.61 -5.54 1.15
CA ARG A 3 -22.04 -5.83 2.47
C ARG A 3 -20.66 -6.53 2.30
N PRO A 4 -19.61 -5.81 1.87
CA PRO A 4 -18.26 -6.38 1.80
C PRO A 4 -17.51 -6.35 3.15
N LEU A 5 -18.05 -5.64 4.15
CA LEU A 5 -17.47 -5.57 5.50
C LEU A 5 -17.76 -6.84 6.33
N GLU A 6 -18.87 -7.53 6.06
CA GLU A 6 -19.19 -8.81 6.70
C GLU A 6 -18.25 -9.94 6.24
N PHE A 7 -17.78 -9.89 4.98
CA PHE A 7 -16.85 -10.88 4.45
C PHE A 7 -15.44 -10.77 5.07
N LEU A 8 -15.01 -9.55 5.39
CA LEU A 8 -13.75 -9.30 6.09
C LEU A 8 -13.82 -9.77 7.55
N SER A 9 -14.93 -9.51 8.26
CA SER A 9 -15.11 -10.06 9.61
C SER A 9 -15.23 -11.59 9.60
N VAL A 10 -15.90 -12.19 8.62
CA VAL A 10 -16.03 -13.66 8.51
C VAL A 10 -14.69 -14.33 8.19
N PHE A 11 -13.84 -13.70 7.38
CA PHE A 11 -12.52 -14.24 7.06
C PHE A 11 -11.54 -14.10 8.23
N THR A 12 -11.54 -12.96 8.94
CA THR A 12 -10.72 -12.75 10.14
C THR A 12 -11.18 -13.61 11.33
N VAL A 13 -12.48 -13.88 11.46
CA VAL A 13 -13.03 -14.82 12.46
C VAL A 13 -12.77 -16.28 12.07
N GLY A 14 -12.82 -16.60 10.78
CA GLY A 14 -12.53 -17.95 10.26
C GLY A 14 -11.07 -18.37 10.46
N THR A 15 -10.12 -17.44 10.28
CA THR A 15 -8.69 -17.71 10.56
C THR A 15 -8.41 -17.84 12.06
N SER A 16 -9.15 -17.15 12.93
CA SER A 16 -9.03 -17.30 14.39
C SER A 16 -9.61 -18.63 14.91
N LEU A 17 -10.67 -19.16 14.29
CA LEU A 17 -11.21 -20.50 14.62
C LEU A 17 -10.25 -21.63 14.24
N ALA A 18 -9.51 -21.49 13.14
CA ALA A 18 -8.44 -22.42 12.76
C ALA A 18 -7.31 -22.45 13.81
N GLU A 19 -7.03 -21.32 14.48
CA GLU A 19 -6.04 -21.24 15.56
C GLU A 19 -6.44 -22.00 16.83
N VAL A 20 -7.74 -22.15 17.12
CA VAL A 20 -8.23 -22.87 18.32
C VAL A 20 -8.08 -24.39 18.15
N VAL A 21 -8.22 -24.88 16.92
CA VAL A 21 -8.11 -26.32 16.59
C VAL A 21 -6.65 -26.78 16.49
N ALA A 22 -5.71 -25.89 16.17
CA ALA A 22 -4.29 -26.20 15.99
C ALA A 22 -3.44 -26.18 17.27
N ARG A 23 -3.99 -25.72 18.40
CA ARG A 23 -3.28 -25.64 19.71
C ARG A 23 -2.71 -26.96 20.27
N PRO A 24 -3.31 -28.16 20.06
CA PRO A 24 -2.84 -29.36 20.75
C PRO A 24 -1.61 -30.05 20.11
N LEU A 25 -1.05 -29.53 19.01
CA LEU A 25 0.05 -30.18 18.26
C LEU A 25 1.41 -29.46 18.38
N SER A 26 1.59 -28.62 19.40
CA SER A 26 2.77 -27.77 19.62
C SER A 26 4.08 -28.48 20.00
N ALA A 27 4.20 -29.80 19.77
CA ALA A 27 5.30 -30.62 20.31
C ALA A 27 6.42 -30.98 19.31
N THR A 28 6.28 -30.76 18.00
CA THR A 28 7.28 -31.29 17.03
C THR A 28 7.31 -30.51 15.72
N GLY A 29 8.30 -29.63 15.49
CA GLY A 29 8.70 -29.09 14.17
C GLY A 29 7.69 -28.23 13.36
N ALA A 30 6.39 -28.32 13.64
CA ALA A 30 5.30 -27.68 12.92
C ALA A 30 5.16 -26.18 13.24
N ALA A 31 5.78 -25.70 14.32
CA ALA A 31 5.74 -24.29 14.72
C ALA A 31 6.27 -23.34 13.63
N ARG A 32 7.26 -23.78 12.84
CA ARG A 32 7.80 -22.99 11.72
C ARG A 32 6.78 -22.84 10.59
N TYR A 33 6.08 -23.91 10.23
CA TYR A 33 5.06 -23.89 9.18
C TYR A 33 3.86 -23.05 9.60
N ILE A 34 3.40 -23.19 10.85
CA ILE A 34 2.29 -22.39 11.39
C ILE A 34 2.65 -20.90 11.39
N ARG A 35 3.86 -20.54 11.83
CA ARG A 35 4.30 -19.14 11.85
C ARG A 35 4.38 -18.52 10.45
N VAL A 36 5.00 -19.20 9.50
CA VAL A 36 5.12 -18.70 8.12
C VAL A 36 3.74 -18.57 7.46
N SER A 37 2.85 -19.56 7.65
CA SER A 37 1.49 -19.49 7.11
C SER A 37 0.67 -18.33 7.69
N ARG A 38 0.85 -18.02 8.98
CA ARG A 38 0.21 -16.88 9.65
C ARG A 38 0.71 -15.54 9.12
N GLU A 39 2.03 -15.37 9.01
CA GLU A 39 2.63 -14.14 8.51
C GLU A 39 2.20 -13.88 7.06
N LEU A 40 2.22 -14.90 6.19
CA LEU A 40 1.72 -14.79 4.82
C LEU A 40 0.23 -14.45 4.75
N GLY A 41 -0.61 -15.06 5.59
CA GLY A 41 -2.04 -14.77 5.66
C GLY A 41 -2.34 -13.32 6.05
N ILE A 42 -1.59 -12.76 7.01
CA ILE A 42 -1.72 -11.37 7.44
C ILE A 42 -1.30 -10.41 6.31
N ILE A 43 -0.16 -10.68 5.66
CA ILE A 43 0.32 -9.85 4.54
C ILE A 43 -0.70 -9.85 3.41
N PHE A 44 -1.20 -11.02 3.03
CA PHE A 44 -2.21 -11.15 1.99
C PHE A 44 -3.49 -10.38 2.34
N ALA A 45 -3.98 -10.51 3.58
CA ALA A 45 -5.16 -9.78 4.04
C ALA A 45 -4.92 -8.25 4.04
N ALA A 46 -3.76 -7.78 4.46
CA ALA A 46 -3.39 -6.36 4.45
C ALA A 46 -3.31 -5.82 3.02
N THR A 47 -2.64 -6.53 2.11
CA THR A 47 -2.56 -6.17 0.69
C THR A 47 -3.95 -6.10 0.06
N TRP A 48 -4.79 -7.11 0.29
CA TRP A 48 -6.17 -7.13 -0.18
C TRP A 48 -6.99 -5.93 0.34
N PHE A 49 -6.84 -5.62 1.63
CA PHE A 49 -7.50 -4.48 2.26
C PHE A 49 -7.09 -3.15 1.60
N ILE A 50 -5.80 -2.94 1.38
CA ILE A 50 -5.28 -1.72 0.74
C ILE A 50 -5.77 -1.60 -0.70
N LEU A 51 -5.68 -2.67 -1.50
CA LEU A 51 -6.15 -2.67 -2.90
C LEU A 51 -7.65 -2.33 -2.98
N ARG A 52 -8.45 -2.87 -2.06
CA ARG A 52 -9.88 -2.57 -2.01
C ARG A 52 -10.14 -1.12 -1.59
N TRP A 53 -9.32 -0.58 -0.70
CA TRP A 53 -9.41 0.81 -0.27
C TRP A 53 -9.11 1.78 -1.42
N ILE A 54 -8.08 1.49 -2.22
CA ILE A 54 -7.74 2.24 -3.44
C ILE A 54 -8.93 2.25 -4.41
N GLU A 55 -9.52 1.09 -4.70
CA GLU A 55 -10.66 1.00 -5.62
C GLU A 55 -11.91 1.73 -5.08
N ARG A 56 -12.11 1.72 -3.76
CA ARG A 56 -13.21 2.48 -3.13
C ARG A 56 -13.00 3.98 -3.30
N ILE A 57 -11.80 4.47 -3.06
CA ILE A 57 -11.43 5.87 -3.26
C ILE A 57 -11.63 6.27 -4.72
N ARG A 58 -11.09 5.46 -5.64
CA ARG A 58 -11.25 5.65 -7.09
C ARG A 58 -12.71 5.81 -7.51
N SER A 59 -13.58 4.91 -7.05
CA SER A 59 -15.00 4.93 -7.39
C SER A 59 -15.73 6.19 -6.89
N ARG A 60 -15.33 6.75 -5.73
CA ARG A 60 -15.91 7.98 -5.18
C ARG A 60 -15.49 9.22 -5.97
N PHE A 61 -14.21 9.31 -6.34
CA PHE A 61 -13.71 10.46 -7.10
C PHE A 61 -14.16 10.45 -8.56
N SER A 62 -14.36 9.28 -9.17
CA SER A 62 -14.85 9.16 -10.54
C SER A 62 -16.34 9.48 -10.69
N SER A 63 -17.15 9.26 -9.64
CA SER A 63 -18.59 9.54 -9.65
C SER A 63 -18.93 11.02 -9.42
N ASP A 64 -18.05 11.78 -8.77
CA ASP A 64 -18.35 13.16 -8.35
C ASP A 64 -18.23 14.17 -9.51
N GLY A 65 -17.71 13.75 -10.68
CA GLY A 65 -17.60 14.60 -11.89
C GLY A 65 -16.63 15.79 -11.79
N ARG A 66 -16.06 16.05 -10.61
CA ARG A 66 -15.15 17.18 -10.33
C ARG A 66 -13.70 16.96 -10.78
N MET A 67 -13.33 15.72 -11.07
CA MET A 67 -11.97 15.35 -11.47
C MET A 67 -12.01 14.53 -12.75
N ASP A 68 -11.11 14.82 -13.69
CA ASP A 68 -11.00 14.08 -14.94
C ASP A 68 -10.74 12.58 -14.64
N LYS A 69 -11.59 11.72 -15.21
CA LYS A 69 -11.58 10.27 -14.93
C LYS A 69 -10.22 9.64 -15.22
N THR A 70 -9.52 10.20 -16.21
CA THR A 70 -8.18 9.79 -16.62
C THR A 70 -7.14 10.01 -15.51
N GLN A 71 -7.17 11.17 -14.83
CA GLN A 71 -6.21 11.47 -13.76
C GLN A 71 -6.41 10.56 -12.54
N VAL A 72 -7.67 10.33 -12.16
CA VAL A 72 -8.02 9.44 -11.03
C VAL A 72 -7.61 7.99 -11.34
N ASP A 73 -7.77 7.54 -12.58
CA ASP A 73 -7.35 6.21 -13.01
C ASP A 73 -5.82 6.06 -12.95
N SER A 74 -5.06 7.02 -13.49
CA SER A 74 -3.60 6.99 -13.46
C SER A 74 -3.05 6.93 -12.03
N ILE A 75 -3.55 7.76 -11.12
CA ILE A 75 -3.13 7.77 -9.70
C ILE A 75 -3.47 6.44 -9.03
N SER A 76 -4.66 5.90 -9.28
CA SER A 76 -5.09 4.62 -8.68
C SER A 76 -4.26 3.44 -9.18
N ARG A 77 -3.87 3.45 -10.47
CA ARG A 77 -2.97 2.45 -11.05
C ARG A 77 -1.57 2.54 -10.44
N LEU A 78 -1.02 3.74 -10.28
CA LEU A 78 0.28 3.93 -9.62
C LEU A 78 0.26 3.40 -8.18
N ALA A 79 -0.77 3.74 -7.40
CA ALA A 79 -0.93 3.25 -6.03
C ALA A 79 -1.04 1.72 -5.97
N THR A 80 -1.76 1.11 -6.92
CA THR A 80 -1.90 -0.34 -7.03
C THR A 80 -0.54 -1.01 -7.31
N VAL A 81 0.22 -0.50 -8.28
CA VAL A 81 1.56 -1.03 -8.63
C VAL A 81 2.50 -0.97 -7.42
N VAL A 82 2.54 0.16 -6.72
CA VAL A 82 3.38 0.34 -5.52
C VAL A 82 2.97 -0.63 -4.41
N THR A 83 1.67 -0.79 -4.18
CA THR A 83 1.15 -1.71 -3.15
C THR A 83 1.53 -3.16 -3.44
N VAL A 84 1.38 -3.60 -4.70
CA VAL A 84 1.75 -4.95 -5.12
C VAL A 84 3.26 -5.17 -5.02
N LEU A 85 4.06 -4.18 -5.43
CA LEU A 85 5.51 -4.25 -5.30
C LEU A 85 5.94 -4.45 -3.84
N ILE A 86 5.38 -3.65 -2.92
CA ILE A 86 5.67 -3.78 -1.48
C ILE A 86 5.21 -5.14 -0.96
N ALA A 87 4.01 -5.60 -1.32
CA ALA A 87 3.49 -6.89 -0.90
C ALA A 87 4.42 -8.05 -1.29
N ILE A 88 4.93 -8.04 -2.52
CA ILE A 88 5.88 -9.05 -3.02
C ILE A 88 7.17 -9.03 -2.20
N LEU A 89 7.72 -7.85 -1.94
CA LEU A 89 8.95 -7.70 -1.15
C LEU A 89 8.78 -8.25 0.27
N VAL A 90 7.67 -7.93 0.93
CA VAL A 90 7.37 -8.41 2.29
C VAL A 90 7.12 -9.93 2.28
N MET A 91 6.43 -10.47 1.28
CA MET A 91 6.26 -11.92 1.14
C MET A 91 7.60 -12.65 0.92
N MET A 92 8.51 -12.09 0.11
CA MET A 92 9.84 -12.67 -0.10
C MET A 92 10.62 -12.78 1.21
N ASP A 93 10.54 -11.77 2.08
CA ASP A 93 11.18 -11.77 3.39
C ASP A 93 10.67 -12.93 4.28
N THR A 94 9.35 -13.17 4.31
CA THR A 94 8.76 -14.26 5.12
C THR A 94 9.16 -15.67 4.69
N ILE A 95 9.48 -15.86 3.39
CA ILE A 95 9.92 -17.16 2.84
C ILE A 95 11.42 -17.38 3.11
N GLY A 96 12.13 -16.37 3.64
CA GLY A 96 13.56 -16.42 3.92
C GLY A 96 14.44 -16.12 2.70
N LEU A 97 13.87 -15.51 1.65
CA LEU A 97 14.67 -14.96 0.56
C LEU A 97 15.41 -13.71 1.05
N ARG A 98 16.59 -13.46 0.48
CA ARG A 98 17.42 -12.30 0.85
C ARG A 98 16.80 -11.00 0.33
N LEU A 99 15.85 -10.45 1.09
CA LEU A 99 15.22 -9.16 0.82
C LEU A 99 16.28 -8.06 0.60
N GLN A 100 17.41 -8.13 1.30
CA GLN A 100 18.51 -7.16 1.21
C GLN A 100 19.06 -7.04 -0.22
N SER A 101 19.20 -8.16 -0.95
CA SER A 101 19.71 -8.15 -2.32
C SER A 101 18.74 -7.48 -3.29
N VAL A 102 17.44 -7.75 -3.13
CA VAL A 102 16.40 -7.13 -3.97
C VAL A 102 16.24 -5.65 -3.64
N LEU A 103 16.29 -5.27 -2.37
CA LEU A 103 16.26 -3.86 -1.97
C LEU A 103 17.50 -3.11 -2.43
N ALA A 104 18.68 -3.73 -2.42
CA ALA A 104 19.90 -3.11 -2.94
C ALA A 104 19.77 -2.80 -4.44
N PHE A 105 19.26 -3.76 -5.23
CA PHE A 105 19.02 -3.55 -6.66
C PHE A 105 17.88 -2.56 -6.92
N GLY A 106 16.75 -2.73 -6.23
CA GLY A 106 15.57 -1.86 -6.33
C GLY A 106 15.86 -0.43 -5.87
N GLY A 107 16.80 -0.24 -4.95
CA GLY A 107 17.22 1.08 -4.46
C GLY A 107 17.79 1.95 -5.57
N ILE A 108 18.59 1.40 -6.48
CA ILE A 108 19.11 2.14 -7.65
C ILE A 108 17.96 2.57 -8.56
N GLY A 109 17.00 1.67 -8.81
CA GLY A 109 15.79 2.00 -9.58
C GLY A 109 14.93 3.08 -8.91
N GLY A 110 14.77 3.02 -7.58
CA GLY A 110 14.07 4.03 -6.80
C GLY A 110 14.75 5.40 -6.87
N VAL A 111 16.09 5.44 -6.80
CA VAL A 111 16.87 6.68 -6.98
C VAL A 111 16.65 7.27 -8.38
N ALA A 112 16.66 6.44 -9.44
CA ALA A 112 16.41 6.91 -10.80
C ALA A 112 15.01 7.54 -10.96
N ILE A 113 13.98 6.88 -10.41
CA ILE A 113 12.60 7.41 -10.39
C ILE A 113 12.53 8.72 -9.58
N GLY A 114 13.22 8.78 -8.44
CA GLY A 114 13.30 9.98 -7.60
C GLY A 114 13.96 11.17 -8.32
N PHE A 115 15.03 10.91 -9.07
CA PHE A 115 15.65 11.94 -9.91
C PHE A 115 14.71 12.43 -11.01
N ALA A 116 13.98 11.52 -11.67
CA ALA A 116 13.00 11.89 -12.68
C ALA A 116 11.86 12.76 -12.12
N GLY A 117 11.43 12.51 -10.87
CA GLY A 117 10.39 13.27 -10.19
C GLY A 117 10.86 14.52 -9.44
N ARG A 118 12.17 14.83 -9.44
CA ARG A 118 12.76 15.88 -8.60
C ARG A 118 12.13 17.25 -8.82
N GLU A 119 11.85 17.62 -10.08
CA GLU A 119 11.27 18.92 -10.43
C GLU A 119 9.85 19.08 -9.88
N ILE A 120 9.02 18.05 -10.00
CA ILE A 120 7.63 18.04 -9.48
C ILE A 120 7.65 18.27 -7.97
N ILE A 121 8.51 17.54 -7.25
CA ILE A 121 8.63 17.66 -5.79
C ILE A 121 9.15 19.05 -5.41
N SER A 122 10.15 19.58 -6.13
CA SER A 122 10.69 20.92 -5.90
C SER A 122 9.63 22.00 -6.07
N ASN A 123 8.85 21.94 -7.14
CA ASN A 123 7.77 22.89 -7.42
C ASN A 123 6.66 22.82 -6.37
N PHE A 124 6.32 21.61 -5.90
CA PHE A 124 5.37 21.43 -4.80
C PHE A 124 5.85 22.11 -3.51
N PHE A 125 7.11 21.90 -3.12
CA PHE A 125 7.66 22.54 -1.91
C PHE A 125 7.78 24.06 -2.06
N ALA A 126 8.14 24.57 -3.23
CA ALA A 126 8.15 26.01 -3.49
C ALA A 126 6.76 26.62 -3.27
N GLY A 127 5.72 26.02 -3.85
CA GLY A 127 4.34 26.46 -3.66
C GLY A 127 3.86 26.33 -2.20
N PHE A 128 4.20 25.23 -1.53
CA PHE A 128 3.87 25.02 -0.12
C PHE A 128 4.56 26.06 0.78
N MET A 129 5.81 26.40 0.51
CA MET A 129 6.54 27.41 1.24
C MET A 129 5.92 28.79 1.04
N LEU A 130 5.58 29.16 -0.19
CA LEU A 130 4.84 30.41 -0.48
C LEU A 130 3.51 30.48 0.29
N PHE A 131 2.79 29.36 0.41
CA PHE A 131 1.55 29.31 1.19
C PHE A 131 1.78 29.55 2.68
N LEU A 132 2.87 29.01 3.24
CA LEU A 132 3.22 29.16 4.65
C LEU A 132 3.80 30.55 4.97
N THR A 133 4.73 31.03 4.16
CA THR A 133 5.43 32.30 4.40
C THR A 133 4.63 33.51 3.92
N ARG A 134 3.66 33.31 3.01
CA ARG A 134 2.86 34.35 2.34
C ARG A 134 3.69 35.60 2.03
N PRO A 135 4.81 35.48 1.30
CA PRO A 135 5.75 36.58 1.11
C PRO A 135 5.18 37.69 0.23
N PHE A 136 4.10 37.40 -0.51
CA PHE A 136 3.39 38.33 -1.37
C PHE A 136 1.88 38.12 -1.17
N SER A 137 1.12 39.21 -1.13
CA SER A 137 -0.34 39.15 -1.05
C SER A 137 -0.97 39.22 -2.44
N VAL A 138 -2.18 38.67 -2.59
CA VAL A 138 -2.91 38.72 -3.86
C VAL A 138 -3.21 40.19 -4.20
N GLY A 139 -2.51 40.73 -5.20
CA GLY A 139 -2.61 42.14 -5.61
C GLY A 139 -1.32 42.94 -5.51
N ASP A 140 -0.26 42.39 -4.91
CA ASP A 140 1.07 43.02 -4.95
C ASP A 140 1.62 42.98 -6.38
N TRP A 141 2.08 44.13 -6.87
CA TRP A 141 2.84 44.22 -8.11
C TRP A 141 4.28 43.78 -7.81
N ILE A 142 4.80 42.83 -8.59
CA ILE A 142 6.09 42.17 -8.39
C ILE A 142 7.02 42.56 -9.52
#